data_AF-A0A9P7XH43-F1
#
_entry.id   AF-A0A9P7XH43-F1
#
_cell.length_a   1.000
_cell.length_b   1.000
_cell.length_c   1.000
_cell.angle_alpha   90.00
_cell.angle_beta   90.00
_cell.angle_gamma   90.00
#
_symmetry.space_group_name_H-M   'P 1'
#
loop_
_entity.id
_entity.type
_entity.pdbx_description
1 polymer ?
#
loop_
_entity_poly.entity_id
_entity_poly.type
_entity_poly.pdbx_seq_one_letter_code
_entity_poly.pdbx_strand_id
1 'polypeptide(L)'
;MILRASAHKYLATASYPVANTFADANIEEILQQLTDDEKISLLGAPDWWRTNKVDRLGIPPIRMSDGPNGVRGTSNFQLSPAQCIPSATSLGATFDIELIEQTGAFLAEEAKLKGTTTLLAPTCNIQRSPLGGRAFESFSEDPHLSGSISAAYVNGLQRNGVASTIKHFVCNDSEHERTSASSEVSSRALREIYLYPFMIAQRDAKPFAYMTSYGRLNGVHVSENPILIGENGILRKEWGFKGLIMSDWYGTYGLDAPVKAGLDLEMPGPPRWRTQLLMNHTLSCQKLFMSDIDKCVRNVLEFAQRLAKVSPKVVFADGVPRDTVDKPEIKAFNRKLASEGMVLLKNDGTLPLKAGQKIAVIGPNAKSRVVSGGGSAFLKPSYVVSPWEGLKNNAPAGTELSFAVGCYCTRSVTGPMCYIGLITLTL
;
A
#
# COMPACT_ATOMS: atom_id res chain seq x y z
N MET A 1 -4.93 -3.63 -24.64
CA MET A 1 -3.96 -4.54 -25.28
C MET A 1 -2.51 -4.00 -25.33
N ILE A 2 -2.22 -2.79 -24.83
CA ILE A 2 -0.93 -2.09 -25.06
C ILE A 2 0.15 -2.36 -23.98
N LEU A 3 -0.18 -2.84 -22.78
CA LEU A 3 0.81 -2.97 -21.68
C LEU A 3 1.52 -4.33 -21.55
N ARG A 4 1.17 -5.35 -22.35
CA ARG A 4 1.71 -6.72 -22.16
C ARG A 4 3.14 -6.95 -22.69
N ALA A 5 3.70 -6.03 -23.48
CA ALA A 5 4.90 -6.36 -24.28
C ALA A 5 6.26 -5.94 -23.68
N SER A 6 6.32 -5.20 -22.56
CA SER A 6 7.57 -4.50 -22.19
C SER A 6 8.45 -5.14 -21.10
N ALA A 7 7.92 -6.03 -20.25
CA ALA A 7 8.69 -6.49 -19.07
C ALA A 7 9.61 -7.70 -19.35
N HIS A 8 9.44 -8.40 -20.47
CA HIS A 8 10.13 -9.68 -20.70
C HIS A 8 11.63 -9.57 -20.98
N LYS A 9 12.17 -8.37 -21.28
CA LYS A 9 13.59 -8.20 -21.66
C LYS A 9 14.56 -7.94 -20.50
N TYR A 10 14.10 -7.63 -19.28
CA TYR A 10 14.99 -7.25 -18.16
C TYR A 10 15.16 -8.34 -17.07
N LEU A 11 14.61 -9.53 -17.28
CA LEU A 11 14.74 -10.69 -16.38
C LEU A 11 15.59 -11.81 -17.01
N ALA A 12 16.74 -11.45 -17.58
CA ALA A 12 17.66 -12.41 -18.20
C ALA A 12 18.23 -13.39 -17.15
N THR A 13 17.86 -14.67 -17.31
CA THR A 13 18.62 -15.90 -17.00
C THR A 13 19.58 -15.87 -15.81
N ALA A 14 19.03 -15.96 -14.59
CA ALA A 14 19.73 -16.65 -13.51
C ALA A 14 19.32 -18.14 -13.55
N SER A 15 20.29 -19.05 -13.69
CA SER A 15 20.06 -20.48 -13.50
C SER A 15 19.87 -20.76 -12.01
N TYR A 16 18.62 -20.98 -11.60
CA TYR A 16 18.27 -21.25 -10.21
C TYR A 16 18.62 -22.70 -9.83
N PRO A 17 19.52 -22.95 -8.84
CA PRO A 17 20.02 -24.30 -8.56
C PRO A 17 19.12 -25.15 -7.64
N VAL A 18 17.91 -24.70 -7.29
CA VAL A 18 16.97 -25.51 -6.50
C VAL A 18 15.73 -25.70 -7.33
N ALA A 19 15.42 -26.94 -7.66
CA ALA A 19 14.14 -27.29 -8.26
C ALA A 19 13.01 -26.65 -7.44
N ASN A 20 12.03 -26.07 -8.12
CA ASN A 20 10.92 -25.29 -7.57
C ASN A 20 9.96 -26.14 -6.70
N THR A 21 10.46 -26.77 -5.64
CA THR A 21 9.73 -27.78 -4.85
C THR A 21 8.64 -27.13 -3.99
N PHE A 22 8.88 -25.94 -3.43
CA PHE A 22 7.92 -25.29 -2.54
C PHE A 22 6.63 -24.85 -3.22
N ALA A 23 6.72 -24.42 -4.49
CA ALA A 23 5.54 -24.01 -5.24
C ALA A 23 4.51 -25.15 -5.32
N ASP A 24 4.94 -26.38 -5.51
CA ASP A 24 4.03 -27.53 -5.67
C ASP A 24 3.95 -28.44 -4.43
N ALA A 25 4.59 -28.04 -3.32
CA ALA A 25 4.63 -28.83 -2.10
C ALA A 25 3.28 -28.91 -1.37
N ASN A 26 3.09 -29.98 -0.61
CA ASN A 26 1.96 -30.10 0.32
C ASN A 26 2.23 -29.26 1.58
N ILE A 27 1.39 -28.25 1.82
CA ILE A 27 1.55 -27.34 2.97
C ILE A 27 1.44 -28.06 4.31
N GLU A 28 0.59 -29.09 4.43
CA GLU A 28 0.46 -29.84 5.69
C GLU A 28 1.72 -30.68 5.98
N GLU A 29 2.35 -31.24 4.95
CA GLU A 29 3.62 -31.97 5.10
C GLU A 29 4.76 -31.03 5.47
N ILE A 30 4.81 -29.83 4.89
CA ILE A 30 5.77 -28.79 5.28
C ILE A 30 5.54 -28.38 6.73
N LEU A 31 4.28 -28.16 7.14
CA LEU A 31 3.93 -27.75 8.49
C LEU A 31 4.35 -28.78 9.54
N GLN A 32 4.23 -30.08 9.23
CA GLN A 32 4.70 -31.17 10.10
C GLN A 32 6.23 -31.28 10.16
N GLN A 33 6.93 -30.88 9.10
CA GLN A 33 8.38 -30.92 9.05
C GLN A 33 9.04 -29.73 9.76
N LEU A 34 8.36 -28.59 9.89
CA LEU A 34 8.88 -27.40 10.58
C LEU A 34 9.13 -27.69 12.05
N THR A 35 10.26 -27.19 12.58
CA THR A 35 10.48 -27.16 14.02
C THR A 35 9.62 -26.08 14.67
N ASP A 36 9.41 -26.17 15.99
CA ASP A 36 8.67 -25.15 16.74
C ASP A 36 9.30 -23.76 16.58
N ASP A 37 10.63 -23.68 16.61
CA ASP A 37 11.36 -22.43 16.41
C ASP A 37 11.14 -21.86 14.99
N GLU A 38 11.15 -22.70 13.95
CA GLU A 38 10.88 -22.25 12.59
C GLU A 38 9.43 -21.78 12.43
N LYS A 39 8.47 -22.48 13.03
CA LYS A 39 7.06 -22.07 13.08
C LYS A 39 6.92 -20.68 13.70
N ILE A 40 7.52 -20.47 14.87
CA ILE A 40 7.52 -19.17 15.55
C ILE A 40 8.17 -18.10 14.66
N SER A 41 9.30 -18.40 14.02
CA SER A 41 9.99 -17.46 13.14
C SER A 41 9.13 -17.00 11.96
N LEU A 42 8.28 -17.87 11.41
CA LEU A 42 7.40 -17.53 10.29
C LEU A 42 6.28 -16.55 10.67
N LEU A 43 5.98 -16.40 11.97
CA LEU A 43 4.94 -15.49 12.45
C LEU A 43 5.43 -14.05 12.64
N GLY A 44 6.73 -13.77 12.59
CA GLY A 44 7.29 -12.42 12.68
C GLY A 44 8.25 -12.14 11.54
N ALA A 45 8.22 -10.95 10.95
CA ALA A 45 9.18 -10.62 9.91
C ALA A 45 10.63 -10.51 10.46
N PRO A 46 11.67 -10.86 9.67
CA PRO A 46 13.07 -10.66 10.06
C PRO A 46 13.52 -9.20 9.92
N ASP A 47 12.86 -8.42 9.06
CA ASP A 47 13.13 -7.01 8.85
C ASP A 47 11.87 -6.26 8.41
N TRP A 48 12.04 -5.05 7.88
CA TRP A 48 10.93 -4.18 7.52
C TRP A 48 10.07 -4.66 6.36
N TRP A 49 10.58 -5.50 5.43
CA TRP A 49 9.96 -5.63 4.11
C TRP A 49 9.85 -7.06 3.58
N ARG A 50 10.16 -8.08 4.38
CA ARG A 50 9.97 -9.46 3.95
C ARG A 50 9.50 -10.38 5.06
N THR A 51 8.97 -11.53 4.68
CA THR A 51 8.73 -12.65 5.59
C THR A 51 10.02 -13.42 5.87
N ASN A 52 10.03 -14.23 6.92
CA ASN A 52 11.11 -15.19 7.17
C ASN A 52 11.14 -16.27 6.07
N LYS A 53 12.33 -16.85 5.88
CA LYS A 53 12.58 -17.96 4.97
C LYS A 53 13.03 -19.19 5.75
N VAL A 54 12.83 -20.38 5.19
CA VAL A 54 13.34 -21.65 5.75
C VAL A 54 14.00 -22.42 4.63
N ASP A 55 15.32 -22.25 4.51
CA ASP A 55 16.10 -22.74 3.36
C ASP A 55 16.00 -24.26 3.20
N ARG A 56 16.06 -25.02 4.30
CA ARG A 56 16.01 -26.50 4.25
C ARG A 56 14.70 -27.05 3.69
N LEU A 57 13.62 -26.28 3.77
CA LEU A 57 12.29 -26.63 3.25
C LEU A 57 11.93 -25.85 1.98
N GLY A 58 12.87 -25.06 1.45
CA GLY A 58 12.67 -24.25 0.24
C GLY A 58 11.65 -23.11 0.39
N ILE A 59 11.26 -22.74 1.62
CA ILE A 59 10.30 -21.65 1.87
C ILE A 59 11.00 -20.31 1.57
N PRO A 60 10.58 -19.56 0.52
CA PRO A 60 11.24 -18.32 0.14
C PRO A 60 10.80 -17.14 1.00
N PRO A 61 11.63 -16.09 1.14
CA PRO A 61 11.17 -14.84 1.72
C PRO A 61 10.25 -14.12 0.74
N ILE A 62 9.04 -13.76 1.17
CA ILE A 62 8.15 -12.92 0.38
C ILE A 62 8.44 -11.47 0.69
N ARG A 63 8.69 -10.69 -0.36
CA ARG A 63 8.97 -9.26 -0.25
C ARG A 63 7.70 -8.44 -0.46
N MET A 64 7.58 -7.41 0.35
CA MET A 64 6.52 -6.43 0.30
C MET A 64 7.06 -5.01 0.19
N SER A 65 6.25 -4.12 -0.35
CA SER A 65 6.57 -2.71 -0.45
C SER A 65 5.30 -1.88 -0.30
N ASP A 66 5.44 -0.70 0.29
CA ASP A 66 4.44 0.34 0.10
C ASP A 66 4.47 0.85 -1.35
N GLY A 67 3.41 1.41 -1.88
CA GLY A 67 2.11 1.63 -1.26
C GLY A 67 1.10 2.09 -2.32
N PRO A 68 -0.03 2.69 -1.94
CA PRO A 68 -1.22 2.75 -2.79
C PRO A 68 -1.12 3.66 -4.02
N ASN A 69 -0.09 4.50 -4.11
CA ASN A 69 0.14 5.42 -5.23
C ASN A 69 1.54 5.25 -5.87
N GLY A 70 2.11 4.04 -5.76
CA GLY A 70 3.36 3.65 -6.42
C GLY A 70 4.22 2.74 -5.55
N VAL A 71 5.22 2.10 -6.15
CA VAL A 71 6.05 1.11 -5.45
C VAL A 71 7.34 1.75 -4.93
N ARG A 72 7.38 2.07 -3.64
CA ARG A 72 8.51 2.75 -2.99
C ARG A 72 9.81 1.93 -3.00
N GLY A 73 9.68 0.61 -2.89
CA GLY A 73 10.79 -0.32 -2.66
C GLY A 73 10.98 -0.66 -1.18
N THR A 74 12.17 -1.17 -0.84
CA THR A 74 12.49 -1.80 0.46
C THR A 74 13.35 -0.90 1.35
N SER A 75 13.24 0.42 1.22
CA SER A 75 13.94 1.38 2.06
C SER A 75 13.09 2.61 2.32
N ASN A 76 13.19 3.17 3.52
CA ASN A 76 12.61 4.47 3.85
C ASN A 76 13.62 5.61 3.70
N PHE A 77 14.92 5.30 3.61
CA PHE A 77 16.00 6.29 3.61
C PHE A 77 16.72 6.37 2.27
N GLN A 78 16.95 5.22 1.63
CA GLN A 78 17.57 5.13 0.31
C GLN A 78 16.48 4.83 -0.72
N LEU A 79 15.64 5.84 -0.96
CA LEU A 79 14.52 5.71 -1.88
C LEU A 79 15.03 5.55 -3.32
N SER A 80 14.73 4.42 -3.93
CA SER A 80 14.90 4.24 -5.37
C SER A 80 13.80 4.99 -6.13
N PRO A 81 14.07 5.60 -7.29
CA PRO A 81 13.05 6.23 -8.12
C PRO A 81 11.92 5.25 -8.50
N ALA A 82 10.67 5.70 -8.48
CA ALA A 82 9.50 4.91 -8.82
C ALA A 82 8.43 5.75 -9.56
N GLN A 83 7.50 5.07 -10.23
CA GLN A 83 6.33 5.73 -10.82
C GLN A 83 5.37 6.17 -9.70
N CYS A 84 5.21 7.48 -9.54
CA CYS A 84 4.27 8.07 -8.61
C CYS A 84 2.97 8.39 -9.35
N ILE A 85 1.90 7.65 -9.06
CA ILE A 85 0.57 7.88 -9.61
C ILE A 85 -0.21 8.89 -8.75
N PRO A 86 -1.33 9.45 -9.24
CA PRO A 86 -2.17 10.36 -8.45
C PRO A 86 -2.63 9.76 -7.12
N SER A 87 -3.02 10.64 -6.18
CA SER A 87 -3.57 10.23 -4.88
C SER A 87 -4.84 9.40 -5.04
N ALA A 88 -5.15 8.56 -4.06
CA ALA A 88 -6.33 7.70 -4.13
C ALA A 88 -7.64 8.51 -4.27
N THR A 89 -7.75 9.69 -3.66
CA THR A 89 -8.91 10.57 -3.88
C THR A 89 -9.04 11.03 -5.33
N SER A 90 -7.92 11.27 -6.02
CA SER A 90 -7.92 11.59 -7.45
C SER A 90 -8.29 10.36 -8.29
N LEU A 91 -7.83 9.17 -7.90
CA LEU A 91 -8.24 7.90 -8.51
C LEU A 91 -9.73 7.62 -8.32
N GLY A 92 -10.30 7.90 -7.15
CA GLY A 92 -11.73 7.77 -6.89
C GLY A 92 -12.56 8.74 -7.73
N ALA A 93 -12.04 9.95 -7.96
CA ALA A 93 -12.69 10.97 -8.78
C ALA A 93 -12.78 10.64 -10.28
N THR A 94 -12.10 9.59 -10.76
CA THR A 94 -12.25 9.13 -12.15
C THR A 94 -13.60 8.44 -12.39
N PHE A 95 -14.18 7.82 -11.35
CA PHE A 95 -15.33 6.91 -11.46
C PHE A 95 -15.15 5.81 -12.54
N ASP A 96 -13.90 5.47 -12.90
CA ASP A 96 -13.57 4.56 -14.00
C ASP A 96 -12.92 3.27 -13.48
N ILE A 97 -13.76 2.23 -13.34
CA ILE A 97 -13.35 0.91 -12.87
C ILE A 97 -12.29 0.27 -13.79
N GLU A 98 -12.41 0.44 -15.10
CA GLU A 98 -11.47 -0.16 -16.06
C GLU A 98 -10.10 0.50 -15.99
N LEU A 99 -10.06 1.84 -15.88
CA LEU A 99 -8.82 2.60 -15.71
C LEU A 99 -8.11 2.23 -14.39
N ILE A 100 -8.87 1.97 -13.33
CA ILE A 100 -8.29 1.54 -12.04
C ILE A 100 -7.75 0.12 -12.11
N GLU A 101 -8.42 -0.81 -12.82
CA GLU A 101 -7.84 -2.13 -13.05
C GLU A 101 -6.53 -2.05 -13.85
N GLN A 102 -6.49 -1.19 -14.88
CA GLN A 102 -5.26 -0.91 -15.63
C GLN A 102 -4.18 -0.29 -14.75
N THR A 103 -4.55 0.55 -13.79
CA THR A 103 -3.64 1.14 -12.81
C THR A 103 -3.05 0.07 -11.90
N GLY A 104 -3.85 -0.87 -11.41
CA GLY A 104 -3.36 -2.02 -10.64
C GLY A 104 -2.39 -2.88 -11.47
N ALA A 105 -2.71 -3.14 -12.75
CA ALA A 105 -1.82 -3.87 -13.65
C ALA A 105 -0.49 -3.15 -13.89
N PHE A 106 -0.53 -1.82 -14.08
CA PHE A 106 0.65 -0.97 -14.20
C PHE A 106 1.55 -1.04 -12.96
N LEU A 107 0.96 -0.96 -11.76
CA LEU A 107 1.72 -1.05 -10.51
C LEU A 107 2.26 -2.45 -10.22
N ALA A 108 1.60 -3.51 -10.72
CA ALA A 108 2.13 -4.86 -10.61
C ALA A 108 3.47 -5.00 -11.35
N GLU A 109 3.59 -4.41 -12.54
CA GLU A 109 4.85 -4.43 -13.29
C GLU A 109 5.95 -3.63 -12.57
N GLU A 110 5.62 -2.46 -12.01
CA GLU A 110 6.54 -1.71 -11.15
C GLU A 110 6.98 -2.52 -9.92
N ALA A 111 6.06 -3.26 -9.28
CA ALA A 111 6.38 -4.09 -8.13
C ALA A 111 7.39 -5.19 -8.47
N LYS A 112 7.19 -5.87 -9.60
CA LYS A 112 8.12 -6.90 -10.09
C LYS A 112 9.50 -6.32 -10.42
N LEU A 113 9.55 -5.13 -11.03
CA LEU A 113 10.82 -4.43 -11.29
C LEU A 113 11.57 -4.17 -9.97
N LYS A 114 10.85 -3.78 -8.93
CA LYS A 114 11.39 -3.60 -7.57
C LYS A 114 11.64 -4.92 -6.81
N GLY A 115 11.54 -6.07 -7.47
CA GLY A 115 11.77 -7.38 -6.86
C GLY A 115 10.76 -7.71 -5.74
N THR A 116 9.54 -7.18 -5.86
CA THR A 116 8.49 -7.27 -4.86
C THR A 116 7.28 -7.98 -5.45
N THR A 117 6.64 -8.86 -4.68
CA THR A 117 5.43 -9.59 -5.10
C THR A 117 4.23 -9.29 -4.23
N THR A 118 4.35 -8.37 -3.27
CA THR A 118 3.26 -7.91 -2.40
C THR A 118 3.26 -6.39 -2.33
N LEU A 119 2.17 -5.76 -2.76
CA LEU A 119 1.98 -4.31 -2.59
C LEU A 119 1.05 -4.06 -1.41
N LEU A 120 1.46 -3.18 -0.51
CA LEU A 120 0.69 -2.77 0.68
C LEU A 120 -0.38 -1.75 0.29
N ALA A 121 -1.35 -2.21 -0.51
CA ALA A 121 -2.33 -1.40 -1.21
C ALA A 121 -3.53 -2.27 -1.66
N PRO A 122 -4.69 -1.65 -1.95
CA PRO A 122 -4.98 -0.23 -1.79
C PRO A 122 -5.33 0.15 -0.35
N THR A 123 -5.32 1.45 -0.06
CA THR A 123 -5.92 1.99 1.18
C THR A 123 -7.35 2.40 0.88
N CYS A 124 -8.32 1.96 1.67
CA CYS A 124 -9.75 2.19 1.45
C CYS A 124 -10.54 2.52 2.74
N ASN A 125 -9.87 3.19 3.67
CA ASN A 125 -10.53 3.79 4.84
C ASN A 125 -11.50 4.90 4.40
N ILE A 126 -12.44 5.27 5.26
CA ILE A 126 -13.52 6.20 4.90
C ILE A 126 -13.17 7.59 5.40
N GLN A 127 -13.25 8.61 4.53
CA GLN A 127 -13.07 10.01 4.91
C GLN A 127 -14.30 10.54 5.68
N ARG A 128 -14.53 10.04 6.90
CA ARG A 128 -15.58 10.54 7.81
C ARG A 128 -15.43 12.04 8.09
N SER A 129 -14.19 12.52 8.10
CA SER A 129 -13.84 13.92 8.33
C SER A 129 -12.83 14.37 7.28
N PRO A 130 -12.94 15.61 6.75
CA PRO A 130 -11.98 16.16 5.81
C PRO A 130 -10.60 16.43 6.43
N LEU A 131 -10.48 16.34 7.76
CA LEU A 131 -9.23 16.60 8.50
C LEU A 131 -8.35 15.35 8.65
N GLY A 132 -8.77 14.20 8.14
CA GLY A 132 -8.00 12.96 8.22
C GLY A 132 -6.63 13.10 7.56
N GLY A 133 -5.55 12.90 8.33
CA GLY A 133 -4.18 13.07 7.84
C GLY A 133 -3.79 12.15 6.66
N ARG A 134 -4.52 11.04 6.47
CA ARG A 134 -4.39 10.10 5.35
C ARG A 134 -5.61 10.06 4.43
N ALA A 135 -6.48 11.07 4.49
CA ALA A 135 -7.65 11.17 3.62
C ALA A 135 -7.27 11.08 2.13
N PHE A 136 -6.15 11.70 1.74
CA PHE A 136 -5.62 11.65 0.37
C PHE A 136 -5.26 10.21 -0.09
N GLU A 137 -5.03 9.30 0.85
CA GLU A 137 -4.56 7.94 0.60
C GLU A 137 -5.71 6.95 0.41
N SER A 138 -6.95 7.32 0.73
CA SER A 138 -8.15 6.51 0.44
C SER A 138 -9.03 7.12 -0.64
N PHE A 139 -10.00 6.38 -1.17
CA PHE A 139 -10.71 6.76 -2.41
C PHE A 139 -11.85 7.77 -2.22
N SER A 140 -12.82 7.47 -1.36
CA SER A 140 -14.05 8.26 -1.22
C SER A 140 -14.74 8.05 0.13
N GLU A 141 -15.50 9.06 0.56
CA GLU A 141 -16.43 8.94 1.69
C GLU A 141 -17.58 7.97 1.39
N ASP A 142 -17.90 7.76 0.11
CA ASP A 142 -18.89 6.78 -0.32
C ASP A 142 -18.30 5.35 -0.30
N PRO A 143 -18.86 4.44 0.50
CA PRO A 143 -18.30 3.10 0.66
C PRO A 143 -18.46 2.21 -0.57
N HIS A 144 -19.47 2.45 -1.41
CA HIS A 144 -19.69 1.66 -2.61
C HIS A 144 -18.62 1.96 -3.66
N LEU A 145 -18.39 3.26 -3.95
CA LEU A 145 -17.32 3.72 -4.82
C LEU A 145 -15.95 3.24 -4.31
N SER A 146 -15.66 3.44 -3.02
CA SER A 146 -14.42 2.97 -2.41
C SER A 146 -14.24 1.46 -2.56
N GLY A 147 -15.31 0.67 -2.42
CA GLY A 147 -15.29 -0.77 -2.62
C GLY A 147 -15.06 -1.18 -4.07
N SER A 148 -15.79 -0.59 -5.03
CA SER A 148 -15.67 -0.91 -6.45
C SER A 148 -14.27 -0.57 -7.00
N ILE A 149 -13.74 0.60 -6.63
CA ILE A 149 -12.39 1.04 -7.00
C ILE A 149 -11.33 0.13 -6.35
N SER A 150 -11.51 -0.23 -5.07
CA SER A 150 -10.60 -1.17 -4.39
C SER A 150 -10.58 -2.53 -5.07
N ALA A 151 -11.76 -3.08 -5.44
CA ALA A 151 -11.86 -4.35 -6.15
C ALA A 151 -11.13 -4.33 -7.50
N ALA A 152 -11.31 -3.26 -8.29
CA ALA A 152 -10.62 -3.08 -9.57
C ALA A 152 -9.09 -3.02 -9.39
N TYR A 153 -8.62 -2.25 -8.41
CA TYR A 153 -7.19 -2.10 -8.11
C TYR A 153 -6.58 -3.45 -7.69
N VAL A 154 -7.26 -4.19 -6.80
CA VAL A 154 -6.86 -5.53 -6.34
C VAL A 154 -6.80 -6.49 -7.52
N ASN A 155 -7.82 -6.52 -8.37
CA ASN A 155 -7.87 -7.38 -9.55
C ASN A 155 -6.71 -7.09 -10.51
N GLY A 156 -6.42 -5.80 -10.76
CA GLY A 156 -5.30 -5.37 -11.59
C GLY A 156 -3.96 -5.90 -11.08
N LEU A 157 -3.70 -5.79 -9.77
CA LEU A 157 -2.48 -6.33 -9.16
C LEU A 157 -2.40 -7.86 -9.28
N GLN A 158 -3.44 -8.56 -8.83
CA GLN A 158 -3.41 -10.01 -8.63
C GLN A 158 -3.46 -10.79 -9.95
N ARG A 159 -4.18 -10.29 -10.96
CA ARG A 159 -4.16 -10.86 -12.33
C ARG A 159 -2.78 -10.77 -12.95
N ASN A 160 -1.95 -9.84 -12.48
CA ASN A 160 -0.58 -9.67 -12.92
C ASN A 160 0.41 -10.22 -11.87
N GLY A 161 0.00 -11.14 -11.01
CA GLY A 161 0.91 -11.93 -10.17
C GLY A 161 1.47 -11.20 -8.93
N VAL A 162 0.92 -10.04 -8.56
CA VAL A 162 1.31 -9.30 -7.36
C VAL A 162 0.17 -9.34 -6.35
N ALA A 163 0.45 -9.75 -5.11
CA ALA A 163 -0.53 -9.74 -4.04
C ALA A 163 -0.91 -8.29 -3.67
N SER A 164 -2.21 -8.06 -3.53
CA SER A 164 -2.73 -6.90 -2.83
C SER A 164 -2.82 -7.20 -1.33
N THR A 165 -2.41 -6.23 -0.52
CA THR A 165 -2.71 -6.17 0.92
C THR A 165 -3.62 -4.98 1.17
N ILE A 166 -4.93 -5.23 1.15
CA ILE A 166 -5.93 -4.17 1.34
C ILE A 166 -5.87 -3.64 2.78
N LYS A 167 -5.94 -2.30 2.95
CA LYS A 167 -5.69 -1.66 4.24
C LYS A 167 -6.53 -0.40 4.50
N HIS A 168 -6.66 0.06 5.74
CA HIS A 168 -6.35 -0.64 6.99
C HIS A 168 -7.66 -1.13 7.56
N PHE A 169 -7.78 -2.43 7.72
CA PHE A 169 -8.97 -3.10 8.21
C PHE A 169 -9.00 -2.98 9.75
N VAL A 170 -9.84 -2.16 10.37
CA VAL A 170 -10.86 -1.25 9.82
C VAL A 170 -10.97 0.00 10.71
N CYS A 171 -11.66 1.05 10.24
CA CYS A 171 -11.91 2.29 11.00
C CYS A 171 -10.65 3.07 11.41
N ASN A 172 -9.59 3.01 10.58
CA ASN A 172 -8.40 3.85 10.71
C ASN A 172 -8.60 5.20 9.99
N ASP A 173 -9.60 5.97 10.41
CA ASP A 173 -10.07 7.15 9.67
C ASP A 173 -9.50 8.48 10.22
N SER A 174 -8.61 8.40 11.22
CA SER A 174 -7.90 9.54 11.83
C SER A 174 -6.49 9.12 12.26
N GLU A 175 -5.52 10.04 12.08
CA GLU A 175 -4.14 9.80 12.49
C GLU A 175 -3.89 10.16 13.97
N HIS A 176 -4.77 10.96 14.57
CA HIS A 176 -4.62 11.38 15.97
C HIS A 176 -4.69 10.17 16.89
N GLU A 177 -3.58 9.93 17.61
CA GLU A 177 -3.45 8.80 18.55
C GLU A 177 -3.81 7.44 17.92
N ARG A 178 -3.55 7.24 16.62
CA ARG A 178 -4.03 6.06 15.87
C ARG A 178 -3.65 4.70 16.48
N THR A 179 -2.60 4.64 17.31
CA THR A 179 -2.16 3.42 18.01
C THR A 179 -2.86 3.16 19.34
N SER A 180 -3.72 4.06 19.82
CA SER A 180 -4.43 3.96 21.11
C SER A 180 -5.90 4.37 21.01
N ALA A 181 -6.27 5.22 20.06
CA ALA A 181 -7.64 5.66 19.86
C ALA A 181 -8.58 4.47 19.62
N SER A 182 -9.80 4.60 20.13
CA SER A 182 -10.88 3.64 19.90
C SER A 182 -11.96 4.30 19.07
N SER A 183 -12.24 3.71 17.92
CA SER A 183 -13.37 4.07 17.08
C SER A 183 -14.62 3.43 17.66
N GLU A 184 -15.49 4.25 18.26
CA GLU A 184 -16.78 3.83 18.83
C GLU A 184 -17.88 3.93 17.76
N VAL A 185 -18.28 2.78 17.21
CA VAL A 185 -19.13 2.70 16.02
C VAL A 185 -20.24 1.68 16.23
N SER A 186 -21.48 2.06 15.89
CA SER A 186 -22.62 1.14 15.91
C SER A 186 -22.45 0.01 14.90
N SER A 187 -23.05 -1.15 15.15
CA SER A 187 -23.00 -2.29 14.23
C SER A 187 -23.50 -1.93 12.83
N ARG A 188 -24.52 -1.08 12.73
CA ARG A 188 -25.06 -0.59 11.45
C ARG A 188 -24.03 0.22 10.67
N ALA A 189 -23.46 1.26 11.29
CA ALA A 189 -22.47 2.10 10.62
C ALA A 189 -21.19 1.32 10.27
N LEU A 190 -20.75 0.43 11.17
CA LEU A 190 -19.63 -0.48 10.91
C LEU A 190 -19.85 -1.30 9.64
N ARG A 191 -21.05 -1.87 9.46
CA ARG A 191 -21.39 -2.72 8.31
C ARG A 191 -21.63 -1.95 7.02
N GLU A 192 -22.42 -0.88 7.09
CA GLU A 192 -22.89 -0.13 5.92
C GLU A 192 -21.83 0.84 5.38
N ILE A 193 -20.90 1.30 6.23
CA ILE A 193 -19.90 2.32 5.85
C ILE A 193 -18.48 1.75 5.86
N TYR A 194 -18.00 1.29 7.01
CA TYR A 194 -16.56 1.06 7.18
C TYR A 194 -16.08 -0.31 6.68
N LEU A 195 -16.88 -1.36 6.89
CA LEU A 195 -16.61 -2.71 6.38
C LEU A 195 -17.03 -2.87 4.92
N TYR A 196 -17.98 -2.06 4.45
CA TYR A 196 -18.56 -2.22 3.13
C TYR A 196 -17.55 -2.17 1.96
N PRO A 197 -16.55 -1.25 1.91
CA PRO A 197 -15.55 -1.28 0.84
C PRO A 197 -14.70 -2.55 0.86
N PHE A 198 -14.32 -3.03 2.04
CA PHE A 198 -13.59 -4.29 2.19
C PHE A 198 -14.44 -5.50 1.79
N MET A 199 -15.73 -5.50 2.13
CA MET A 199 -16.67 -6.56 1.74
C MET A 199 -16.79 -6.66 0.22
N ILE A 200 -16.97 -5.53 -0.48
CA ILE A 200 -17.01 -5.48 -1.94
C ILE A 200 -15.69 -6.00 -2.53
N ALA A 201 -14.54 -5.52 -2.03
CA ALA A 201 -13.24 -5.98 -2.49
C ALA A 201 -13.04 -7.49 -2.26
N GLN A 202 -13.47 -8.02 -1.12
CA GLN A 202 -13.42 -9.45 -0.81
C GLN A 202 -14.31 -10.26 -1.75
N ARG A 203 -15.56 -9.81 -1.99
CA ARG A 203 -16.51 -10.47 -2.89
C ARG A 203 -16.00 -10.51 -4.34
N ASP A 204 -15.49 -9.38 -4.83
CA ASP A 204 -15.27 -9.17 -6.26
C ASP A 204 -13.81 -9.36 -6.71
N ALA A 205 -12.85 -9.33 -5.78
CA ALA A 205 -11.42 -9.40 -6.11
C ALA A 205 -10.60 -10.35 -5.22
N LYS A 206 -11.12 -10.74 -4.04
CA LYS A 206 -10.49 -11.68 -3.10
C LYS A 206 -9.01 -11.33 -2.85
N PRO A 207 -8.71 -10.22 -2.13
CA PRO A 207 -7.34 -9.83 -1.80
C PRO A 207 -6.55 -11.00 -1.21
N PHE A 208 -5.26 -11.09 -1.50
CA PHE A 208 -4.42 -12.16 -0.98
C PHE A 208 -4.02 -11.90 0.47
N ALA A 209 -4.04 -10.63 0.89
CA ALA A 209 -3.78 -10.26 2.26
C ALA A 209 -4.65 -9.08 2.73
N TYR A 210 -4.83 -9.01 4.05
CA TYR A 210 -5.41 -7.88 4.77
C TYR A 210 -4.37 -7.34 5.75
N MET A 211 -4.30 -6.01 5.87
CA MET A 211 -3.55 -5.34 6.92
C MET A 211 -4.52 -4.76 7.95
N THR A 212 -4.32 -5.13 9.20
CA THR A 212 -5.14 -4.62 10.31
C THR A 212 -4.82 -3.15 10.62
N SER A 213 -5.80 -2.39 11.08
CA SER A 213 -5.60 -1.03 11.58
C SER A 213 -4.86 -1.01 12.91
N TYR A 214 -4.17 0.10 13.18
CA TYR A 214 -3.54 0.36 14.48
C TYR A 214 -4.54 0.40 15.64
N GLY A 215 -5.63 1.16 15.46
CA GLY A 215 -6.52 1.52 16.55
C GLY A 215 -7.41 0.39 17.06
N ARG A 216 -8.23 0.75 18.04
CA ARG A 216 -9.26 -0.11 18.60
C ARG A 216 -10.59 0.14 17.90
N LEU A 217 -11.42 -0.89 17.82
CA LEU A 217 -12.83 -0.79 17.44
C LEU A 217 -13.66 -1.23 18.63
N ASN A 218 -14.49 -0.34 19.16
CA ASN A 218 -15.33 -0.57 20.34
C ASN A 218 -14.53 -1.20 21.51
N GLY A 219 -13.34 -0.64 21.78
CA GLY A 219 -12.48 -1.01 22.92
C GLY A 219 -11.43 -2.09 22.69
N VAL A 220 -11.46 -2.83 21.57
CA VAL A 220 -10.49 -3.92 21.28
C VAL A 220 -9.63 -3.57 20.06
N HIS A 221 -8.30 -3.77 20.15
CA HIS A 221 -7.41 -3.56 19.01
C HIS A 221 -7.82 -4.47 17.85
N VAL A 222 -7.84 -3.95 16.63
CA VAL A 222 -8.34 -4.73 15.50
C VAL A 222 -7.47 -5.97 15.24
N SER A 223 -6.16 -5.87 15.46
CA SER A 223 -5.23 -7.01 15.40
C SER A 223 -5.45 -8.08 16.47
N GLU A 224 -6.34 -7.84 17.44
CA GLU A 224 -6.69 -8.75 18.53
C GLU A 224 -8.20 -9.07 18.54
N ASN A 225 -8.97 -8.62 17.56
CA ASN A 225 -10.43 -8.67 17.60
C ASN A 225 -10.99 -9.94 16.93
N PRO A 226 -11.44 -10.96 17.69
CA PRO A 226 -11.90 -12.23 17.11
C PRO A 226 -13.21 -12.10 16.34
N ILE A 227 -14.02 -11.05 16.60
CA ILE A 227 -15.24 -10.78 15.83
C ILE A 227 -14.87 -10.36 14.40
N LEU A 228 -13.77 -9.63 14.23
CA LEU A 228 -13.32 -9.15 12.92
C LEU A 228 -12.50 -10.21 12.18
N ILE A 229 -11.40 -10.65 12.79
CA ILE A 229 -10.34 -11.42 12.11
C ILE A 229 -10.31 -12.92 12.47
N GLY A 230 -11.05 -13.32 13.51
CA GLY A 230 -11.06 -14.70 14.01
C GLY A 230 -11.69 -15.70 13.06
N GLU A 231 -11.44 -16.98 13.30
CA GLU A 231 -11.96 -18.11 12.51
C GLU A 231 -13.49 -18.10 12.38
N ASN A 232 -14.19 -17.64 13.43
CA ASN A 232 -15.65 -17.47 13.43
C ASN A 232 -16.10 -16.02 13.16
N GLY A 233 -15.16 -15.13 12.87
CA GLY A 233 -15.38 -13.71 12.66
C GLY A 233 -15.79 -13.36 11.23
N ILE A 234 -15.91 -12.06 10.99
CA ILE A 234 -16.39 -11.48 9.74
C ILE A 234 -15.51 -11.89 8.55
N LEU A 235 -14.19 -11.70 8.64
CA LEU A 235 -13.32 -11.99 7.50
C LEU A 235 -13.34 -13.49 7.14
N ARG A 236 -13.04 -14.36 8.10
CA ARG A 236 -12.82 -15.79 7.83
C ARG A 236 -14.12 -16.56 7.57
N LYS A 237 -15.12 -16.40 8.44
CA LYS A 237 -16.37 -17.19 8.38
C LYS A 237 -17.42 -16.56 7.50
N GLU A 238 -17.72 -15.28 7.72
CA GLU A 238 -18.81 -14.63 7.00
C GLU A 238 -18.43 -14.34 5.54
N TRP A 239 -17.23 -13.82 5.29
CA TRP A 239 -16.78 -13.45 3.94
C TRP A 239 -15.89 -14.52 3.27
N GLY A 240 -15.57 -15.61 3.98
CA GLY A 240 -14.81 -16.72 3.43
C GLY A 240 -13.36 -16.39 3.07
N PHE A 241 -12.73 -15.44 3.76
CA PHE A 241 -11.34 -15.05 3.51
C PHE A 241 -10.35 -16.18 3.86
N LYS A 242 -9.48 -16.52 2.90
CA LYS A 242 -8.45 -17.57 3.00
C LYS A 242 -7.04 -17.05 2.72
N GLY A 243 -6.81 -15.75 2.92
CA GLY A 243 -5.51 -15.12 2.71
C GLY A 243 -4.75 -14.87 4.00
N LEU A 244 -3.73 -14.03 3.93
CA LEU A 244 -2.90 -13.62 5.07
C LEU A 244 -3.49 -12.41 5.80
N ILE A 245 -3.51 -12.41 7.13
CA ILE A 245 -3.77 -11.21 7.94
C ILE A 245 -2.46 -10.76 8.59
N MET A 246 -2.00 -9.56 8.25
CA MET A 246 -0.80 -8.97 8.84
C MET A 246 -1.12 -7.74 9.69
N SER A 247 -0.24 -7.43 10.63
CA SER A 247 -0.30 -6.16 11.36
C SER A 247 0.06 -5.00 10.42
N ASP A 248 -0.45 -3.81 10.70
CA ASP A 248 0.30 -2.60 10.31
C ASP A 248 1.66 -2.59 11.04
N TRP A 249 2.58 -1.72 10.65
CA TRP A 249 3.93 -1.66 11.20
C TRP A 249 3.91 -1.31 12.69
N TYR A 250 4.27 -2.27 13.54
CA TYR A 250 4.15 -2.22 15.00
C TYR A 250 2.70 -2.23 15.52
N GLY A 251 1.71 -2.56 14.69
CA GLY A 251 0.29 -2.68 15.02
C GLY A 251 -0.10 -3.97 15.76
N THR A 252 0.83 -4.55 16.51
CA THR A 252 0.62 -5.72 17.37
C THR A 252 0.81 -5.27 18.80
N TYR A 253 -0.12 -5.61 19.69
CA TYR A 253 -0.22 -5.01 21.04
C TYR A 253 -0.13 -6.02 22.18
N GLY A 254 0.03 -7.29 21.84
CA GLY A 254 0.11 -8.39 22.77
C GLY A 254 0.69 -9.63 22.09
N LEU A 255 0.75 -10.71 22.85
CA LEU A 255 1.31 -11.97 22.37
C LEU A 255 0.23 -12.99 22.05
N ASP A 256 -0.50 -13.46 23.05
CA ASP A 256 -1.44 -14.57 22.88
C ASP A 256 -2.77 -14.12 22.27
N ALA A 257 -3.29 -12.95 22.67
CA ALA A 257 -4.52 -12.38 22.12
C ALA A 257 -4.52 -12.24 20.59
N PRO A 258 -3.52 -11.59 19.94
CA PRO A 258 -3.51 -11.47 18.48
C PRO A 258 -3.35 -12.81 17.75
N VAL A 259 -2.53 -13.73 18.29
CA VAL A 259 -2.38 -15.07 17.69
C VAL A 259 -3.70 -15.84 17.75
N LYS A 260 -4.38 -15.86 18.90
CA LYS A 260 -5.71 -16.49 19.05
C LYS A 260 -6.78 -15.82 18.20
N ALA A 261 -6.70 -14.51 18.02
CA ALA A 261 -7.62 -13.76 17.19
C ALA A 261 -7.43 -14.02 15.69
N GLY A 262 -6.31 -14.60 15.25
CA GLY A 262 -6.04 -14.90 13.84
C GLY A 262 -5.19 -13.86 13.11
N LEU A 263 -4.40 -13.07 13.83
CA LEU A 263 -3.33 -12.27 13.23
C LEU A 263 -2.22 -13.23 12.78
N ASP A 264 -1.98 -13.37 11.49
CA ASP A 264 -1.04 -14.37 10.97
C ASP A 264 0.41 -13.89 11.03
N LEU A 265 0.67 -12.61 10.71
CA LEU A 265 2.03 -12.07 10.60
C LEU A 265 2.21 -10.75 11.36
N GLU A 266 3.23 -10.67 12.23
CA GLU A 266 3.69 -9.44 12.88
C GLU A 266 4.69 -8.72 11.97
N MET A 267 4.40 -7.45 11.67
CA MET A 267 5.26 -6.53 10.92
C MET A 267 5.59 -5.29 11.77
N PRO A 268 6.77 -4.66 11.60
CA PRO A 268 7.95 -5.17 10.91
C PRO A 268 8.79 -6.09 11.80
N GLY A 269 9.88 -6.58 11.24
CA GLY A 269 10.98 -7.21 11.96
C GLY A 269 12.06 -6.25 12.46
N PRO A 270 12.87 -6.68 13.45
CA PRO A 270 12.68 -7.92 14.22
C PRO A 270 11.42 -7.84 15.10
N PRO A 271 10.73 -8.97 15.34
CA PRO A 271 9.44 -8.96 16.05
C PRO A 271 9.60 -8.51 17.49
N ARG A 272 8.61 -7.80 18.02
CA ARG A 272 8.57 -7.39 19.43
C ARG A 272 7.84 -8.42 20.28
N TRP A 273 6.73 -8.95 19.77
CA TRP A 273 5.86 -9.84 20.53
C TRP A 273 6.13 -11.31 20.23
N ARG A 274 6.42 -11.64 18.97
CA ARG A 274 6.64 -13.03 18.51
C ARG A 274 8.11 -13.43 18.55
N THR A 275 8.81 -13.04 19.61
CA THR A 275 10.18 -13.51 19.85
C THR A 275 10.15 -14.96 20.34
N GLN A 276 11.22 -15.72 20.07
CA GLN A 276 11.33 -17.11 20.54
C GLN A 276 11.11 -17.23 22.05
N LEU A 277 11.73 -16.33 22.83
CA LEU A 277 11.61 -16.32 24.28
C LEU A 277 10.15 -16.22 24.74
N LEU A 278 9.42 -15.22 24.23
CA LEU A 278 8.06 -14.97 24.70
C LEU A 278 7.09 -16.05 24.20
N MET A 279 7.22 -16.48 22.94
CA MET A 279 6.37 -17.53 22.37
C MET A 279 6.56 -18.86 23.10
N ASN A 280 7.80 -19.29 23.30
CA ASN A 280 8.11 -20.51 24.05
C ASN A 280 7.61 -20.44 25.51
N HIS A 281 7.70 -19.27 26.15
CA HIS A 281 7.13 -19.08 27.49
C HIS A 281 5.60 -19.25 27.49
N THR A 282 4.89 -18.73 26.48
CA THR A 282 3.42 -18.89 26.41
C THR A 282 2.96 -20.31 26.07
N LEU A 283 3.76 -21.05 25.31
CA LEU A 283 3.54 -22.48 25.08
C LEU A 283 3.74 -23.29 26.38
N SER A 284 4.80 -23.00 27.14
CA SER A 284 5.09 -23.74 28.38
C SER A 284 4.06 -23.51 29.48
N CYS A 285 3.48 -22.30 29.57
CA CYS A 285 2.36 -22.01 30.48
C CYS A 285 0.97 -22.23 29.87
N GLN A 286 0.88 -22.84 28.67
CA GLN A 286 -0.38 -23.17 27.99
C GLN A 286 -1.32 -21.97 27.77
N LYS A 287 -0.75 -20.75 27.67
CA LYS A 287 -1.49 -19.59 27.19
C LYS A 287 -1.73 -19.68 25.69
N LEU A 288 -0.82 -20.31 24.95
CA LEU A 288 -1.00 -20.71 23.55
C LEU A 288 -0.80 -22.22 23.44
N PHE A 289 -1.46 -22.81 22.45
CA PHE A 289 -1.17 -24.18 22.02
C PHE A 289 -0.45 -24.15 20.67
N MET A 290 0.32 -25.19 20.35
CA MET A 290 0.97 -25.31 19.04
C MET A 290 -0.07 -25.27 17.89
N SER A 291 -1.28 -25.75 18.14
CA SER A 291 -2.40 -25.65 17.18
C SER A 291 -2.82 -24.21 16.86
N ASP A 292 -2.56 -23.24 17.74
CA ASP A 292 -2.82 -21.82 17.46
C ASP A 292 -1.74 -21.25 16.53
N ILE A 293 -0.47 -21.63 16.78
CA ILE A 293 0.67 -21.28 15.93
C ILE A 293 0.52 -21.91 14.54
N ASP A 294 0.20 -23.21 14.47
CA ASP A 294 0.05 -23.97 13.23
C ASP A 294 -0.99 -23.37 12.28
N LYS A 295 -2.07 -22.77 12.81
CA LYS A 295 -3.08 -22.06 12.01
C LYS A 295 -2.49 -20.83 11.33
N CYS A 296 -1.79 -19.98 12.08
CA CYS A 296 -1.16 -18.79 11.53
C CYS A 296 -0.03 -19.15 10.56
N VAL A 297 0.80 -20.15 10.89
CA VAL A 297 1.89 -20.61 10.02
C VAL A 297 1.34 -21.13 8.70
N ARG A 298 0.26 -21.91 8.71
CA ARG A 298 -0.40 -22.38 7.47
C ARG A 298 -0.77 -21.22 6.56
N ASN A 299 -1.38 -20.16 7.09
CA ASN A 299 -1.76 -18.98 6.30
C ASN A 299 -0.53 -18.25 5.71
N VAL A 300 0.58 -18.17 6.46
CA VAL A 300 1.86 -17.62 5.96
C VAL A 300 2.43 -18.49 4.83
N LEU A 301 2.43 -19.82 4.99
CA LEU A 301 2.92 -20.76 4.00
C LEU A 301 2.06 -20.75 2.73
N GLU A 302 0.74 -20.75 2.86
CA GLU A 302 -0.19 -20.68 1.72
C GLU A 302 -0.04 -19.36 0.94
N PHE A 303 0.17 -18.25 1.64
CA PHE A 303 0.45 -16.96 1.01
C PHE A 303 1.76 -16.99 0.23
N ALA A 304 2.83 -17.49 0.84
CA ALA A 304 4.12 -17.63 0.18
C ALA A 304 4.05 -18.57 -1.03
N GLN A 305 3.38 -19.72 -0.89
CA GLN A 305 3.23 -20.69 -1.98
C GLN A 305 2.41 -20.10 -3.13
N ARG A 306 1.32 -19.39 -2.82
CA ARG A 306 0.51 -18.72 -3.85
C ARG A 306 1.37 -17.78 -4.69
N LEU A 307 2.22 -16.98 -4.05
CA LEU A 307 3.14 -16.07 -4.74
C LEU A 307 4.24 -16.79 -5.51
N ALA A 308 4.79 -17.88 -4.95
CA ALA A 308 5.73 -18.75 -5.64
C ALA A 308 5.13 -19.35 -6.92
N LYS A 309 3.83 -19.65 -6.95
CA LYS A 309 3.10 -20.12 -8.15
C LYS A 309 2.86 -19.00 -9.17
N VAL A 310 2.35 -17.84 -8.74
CA VAL A 310 1.93 -16.78 -9.68
C VAL A 310 3.07 -15.86 -10.14
N SER A 311 4.19 -15.81 -9.43
CA SER A 311 5.37 -15.00 -9.79
C SER A 311 6.71 -15.64 -9.41
N PRO A 312 6.99 -16.89 -9.84
CA PRO A 312 8.20 -17.63 -9.44
C PRO A 312 9.49 -16.88 -9.79
N LYS A 313 9.54 -16.25 -10.96
CA LYS A 313 10.74 -15.51 -11.43
C LYS A 313 11.10 -14.31 -10.56
N VAL A 314 10.16 -13.79 -9.78
CA VAL A 314 10.38 -12.65 -8.88
C VAL A 314 10.61 -13.13 -7.45
N VAL A 315 9.81 -14.10 -6.98
CA VAL A 315 9.96 -14.70 -5.64
C VAL A 315 11.35 -15.32 -5.44
N PHE A 316 11.85 -16.04 -6.43
CA PHE A 316 13.13 -16.74 -6.34
C PHE A 316 14.32 -15.96 -6.92
N ALA A 317 14.13 -14.70 -7.33
CA ALA A 317 15.20 -13.87 -7.86
C ALA A 317 16.28 -13.55 -6.80
N ASP A 318 17.40 -12.97 -7.25
CA ASP A 318 18.40 -12.32 -6.39
C ASP A 318 17.78 -11.26 -5.45
N GLY A 319 16.63 -10.74 -5.88
CA GLY A 319 15.91 -9.66 -5.28
C GLY A 319 16.80 -8.42 -5.17
N VAL A 320 17.52 -8.10 -6.23
CA VAL A 320 18.08 -6.76 -6.41
C VAL A 320 16.97 -5.91 -7.04
N PRO A 321 16.51 -4.83 -6.37
CA PRO A 321 15.54 -3.91 -6.97
C PRO A 321 16.12 -3.28 -8.23
N ARG A 322 15.34 -3.25 -9.30
CA ARG A 322 15.70 -2.57 -10.55
C ARG A 322 15.12 -1.15 -10.54
N ASP A 323 15.78 -0.26 -11.26
CA ASP A 323 15.27 1.09 -11.45
C ASP A 323 14.00 1.08 -12.30
N THR A 324 13.09 2.01 -11.98
CA THR A 324 11.92 2.24 -12.83
C THR A 324 12.36 2.84 -14.17
N VAL A 325 11.53 2.70 -15.20
CA VAL A 325 11.85 3.18 -16.55
C VAL A 325 10.83 4.20 -17.00
N ASP A 326 11.31 5.36 -17.44
CA ASP A 326 10.50 6.51 -17.83
C ASP A 326 10.19 6.53 -19.33
N LYS A 327 9.59 5.44 -19.83
CA LYS A 327 9.22 5.32 -21.25
C LYS A 327 8.09 6.28 -21.64
N PRO A 328 8.02 6.75 -22.90
CA PRO A 328 6.95 7.65 -23.35
C PRO A 328 5.53 7.14 -23.05
N GLU A 329 5.28 5.84 -23.23
CA GLU A 329 3.99 5.20 -22.95
C GLU A 329 3.64 5.18 -21.45
N ILE A 330 4.62 5.04 -20.57
CA ILE A 330 4.45 5.09 -19.11
C ILE A 330 4.11 6.52 -18.69
N LYS A 331 4.85 7.51 -19.23
CA LYS A 331 4.57 8.93 -18.98
C LYS A 331 3.18 9.32 -19.47
N ALA A 332 2.76 8.83 -20.64
CA ALA A 332 1.44 9.07 -21.19
C ALA A 332 0.33 8.45 -20.31
N PHE A 333 0.54 7.23 -19.80
CA PHE A 333 -0.41 6.59 -18.88
C PHE A 333 -0.56 7.38 -17.56
N ASN A 334 0.54 7.76 -16.92
CA ASN A 334 0.49 8.59 -15.71
C ASN A 334 -0.18 9.94 -15.97
N ARG A 335 0.11 10.58 -17.12
CA ARG A 335 -0.54 11.83 -17.52
C ARG A 335 -2.05 11.64 -17.71
N LYS A 336 -2.48 10.57 -18.36
CA LYS A 336 -3.90 10.23 -18.52
C LYS A 336 -4.55 10.06 -17.15
N LEU A 337 -3.96 9.25 -16.28
CA LEU A 337 -4.50 8.99 -14.95
C LEU A 337 -4.67 10.28 -14.14
N ALA A 338 -3.67 11.17 -14.20
CA ALA A 338 -3.74 12.48 -13.57
C ALA A 338 -4.84 13.38 -14.18
N SER A 339 -5.02 13.37 -15.50
CA SER A 339 -6.05 14.20 -16.15
C SER A 339 -7.47 13.70 -15.91
N GLU A 340 -7.70 12.39 -15.91
CA GLU A 340 -9.02 11.79 -15.67
C GLU A 340 -9.48 11.98 -14.22
N GLY A 341 -8.54 12.18 -13.29
CA GLY A 341 -8.82 12.47 -11.89
C GLY A 341 -9.01 13.96 -11.56
N MET A 342 -8.89 14.87 -12.54
CA MET A 342 -9.12 16.31 -12.32
C MET A 342 -10.62 16.64 -12.39
N VAL A 343 -11.12 17.37 -11.38
CA VAL A 343 -12.52 17.79 -11.32
C VAL A 343 -12.64 19.30 -11.62
N LEU A 344 -13.36 19.65 -12.68
CA LEU A 344 -13.68 21.04 -13.00
C LEU A 344 -14.84 21.52 -12.14
N LEU A 345 -14.56 22.22 -11.04
CA LEU A 345 -15.58 22.67 -10.09
C LEU A 345 -16.37 23.89 -10.57
N LYS A 346 -15.74 24.80 -11.32
CA LYS A 346 -16.35 26.04 -11.84
C LYS A 346 -15.72 26.42 -13.16
N ASN A 347 -16.55 26.81 -14.12
CA ASN A 347 -16.13 27.41 -15.39
C ASN A 347 -17.18 28.39 -15.90
N ASP A 348 -16.81 29.66 -16.05
CA ASP A 348 -17.65 30.76 -16.56
C ASP A 348 -17.35 31.10 -18.04
N GLY A 349 -16.72 30.16 -18.76
CA GLY A 349 -16.23 30.36 -20.13
C GLY A 349 -14.74 30.73 -20.20
N THR A 350 -14.05 30.81 -19.05
CA THR A 350 -12.60 31.03 -18.98
C THR A 350 -11.79 29.87 -19.57
N LEU A 351 -12.22 28.62 -19.35
CA LEU A 351 -11.57 27.43 -19.90
C LEU A 351 -12.34 26.88 -21.12
N PRO A 352 -11.65 26.35 -22.14
CA PRO A 352 -10.20 26.16 -22.24
C PRO A 352 -9.44 27.45 -22.59
N LEU A 353 -8.15 27.50 -22.24
CA LEU A 353 -7.25 28.58 -22.64
C LEU A 353 -7.13 28.65 -24.17
N LYS A 354 -6.98 29.87 -24.70
CA LYS A 354 -6.95 30.17 -26.15
C LYS A 354 -5.55 30.61 -26.59
N ALA A 355 -5.29 30.48 -27.90
CA ALA A 355 -4.07 30.97 -28.53
C ALA A 355 -3.92 32.50 -28.39
N GLY A 356 -2.67 32.97 -28.36
CA GLY A 356 -2.35 34.41 -28.31
C GLY A 356 -2.65 35.10 -26.98
N GLN A 357 -3.01 34.38 -25.92
CA GLN A 357 -3.33 34.98 -24.62
C GLN A 357 -2.07 35.37 -23.85
N LYS A 358 -2.19 36.41 -23.02
CA LYS A 358 -1.20 36.73 -21.98
C LYS A 358 -1.70 36.19 -20.65
N ILE A 359 -0.94 35.30 -20.03
CA ILE A 359 -1.37 34.56 -18.83
C ILE A 359 -0.35 34.79 -17.72
N ALA A 360 -0.82 35.32 -16.60
CA ALA A 360 -0.05 35.41 -15.37
C ALA A 360 -0.34 34.17 -14.48
N VAL A 361 0.70 33.37 -14.23
CA VAL A 361 0.63 32.20 -13.36
C VAL A 361 1.07 32.59 -11.96
N ILE A 362 0.14 32.56 -11.00
CA ILE A 362 0.40 33.01 -9.62
C ILE A 362 0.16 31.86 -8.64
N GLY A 363 1.10 31.66 -7.73
CA GLY A 363 0.89 30.81 -6.55
C GLY A 363 2.10 29.93 -6.19
N PRO A 364 2.23 29.55 -4.90
CA PRO A 364 3.38 28.79 -4.40
C PRO A 364 3.55 27.43 -5.08
N ASN A 365 2.44 26.80 -5.47
CA ASN A 365 2.47 25.46 -6.07
C ASN A 365 2.71 25.47 -7.59
N ALA A 366 2.72 26.61 -8.27
CA ALA A 366 2.88 26.65 -9.72
C ALA A 366 4.23 26.07 -10.17
N LYS A 367 5.31 26.31 -9.42
CA LYS A 367 6.63 25.73 -9.66
C LYS A 367 7.00 24.61 -8.67
N SER A 368 6.10 24.28 -7.75
CA SER A 368 6.34 23.22 -6.78
C SER A 368 6.16 21.84 -7.41
N ARG A 369 6.72 20.83 -6.74
CA ARG A 369 6.72 19.42 -7.15
C ARG A 369 5.96 18.56 -6.15
N VAL A 370 4.81 19.04 -5.68
CA VAL A 370 3.91 18.30 -4.78
C VAL A 370 3.16 17.24 -5.57
N VAL A 371 3.61 15.99 -5.50
CA VAL A 371 3.07 14.87 -6.30
C VAL A 371 2.38 13.79 -5.48
N SER A 372 2.61 13.77 -4.16
CA SER A 372 1.97 12.83 -3.25
C SER A 372 1.83 13.46 -1.85
N GLY A 373 0.97 12.86 -1.03
CA GLY A 373 0.95 13.14 0.40
C GLY A 373 2.15 12.53 1.14
N GLY A 374 2.21 12.75 2.45
CA GLY A 374 3.31 12.27 3.29
C GLY A 374 3.16 10.83 3.76
N GLY A 375 4.05 10.39 4.66
CA GLY A 375 3.97 9.09 5.33
C GLY A 375 4.34 7.91 4.42
N SER A 376 3.72 6.75 4.64
CA SER A 376 4.00 5.52 3.89
C SER A 376 3.60 5.57 2.41
N ALA A 377 2.73 6.50 2.00
CA ALA A 377 2.42 6.73 0.59
C ALA A 377 3.44 7.65 -0.12
N PHE A 378 4.39 8.23 0.62
CA PHE A 378 5.46 9.00 0.00
C PHE A 378 6.49 8.06 -0.66
N LEU A 379 6.93 8.41 -1.86
CA LEU A 379 8.00 7.73 -2.59
C LEU A 379 8.81 8.75 -3.38
N LYS A 380 10.01 8.36 -3.83
CA LYS A 380 10.83 9.20 -4.70
C LYS A 380 10.33 9.05 -6.16
N PRO A 381 9.68 10.08 -6.75
CA PRO A 381 9.26 9.99 -8.14
C PRO A 381 10.48 9.94 -9.07
N SER A 382 10.40 9.19 -10.17
CA SER A 382 11.43 9.19 -11.21
C SER A 382 11.50 10.50 -11.99
N TYR A 383 10.36 11.13 -12.20
CA TYR A 383 10.25 12.48 -12.75
C TYR A 383 9.05 13.21 -12.14
N VAL A 384 9.08 14.54 -12.23
CA VAL A 384 7.94 15.40 -11.89
C VAL A 384 7.85 16.52 -12.90
N VAL A 385 6.63 16.81 -13.36
CA VAL A 385 6.31 18.01 -14.14
C VAL A 385 5.50 18.94 -13.25
N SER A 386 6.07 20.09 -12.89
CA SER A 386 5.34 21.14 -12.18
C SER A 386 4.23 21.75 -13.06
N PRO A 387 3.18 22.35 -12.49
CA PRO A 387 2.14 23.03 -13.27
C PRO A 387 2.71 24.07 -14.26
N TRP A 388 3.76 24.79 -13.86
CA TRP A 388 4.48 25.75 -14.68
C TRP A 388 5.19 25.11 -15.88
N GLU A 389 5.93 24.02 -15.65
CA GLU A 389 6.55 23.25 -16.74
C GLU A 389 5.47 22.67 -17.68
N GLY A 390 4.35 22.18 -17.12
CA GLY A 390 3.20 21.69 -17.88
C GLY A 390 2.61 22.75 -18.81
N LEU A 391 2.38 23.97 -18.30
CA LEU A 391 1.89 25.10 -19.08
C LEU A 391 2.89 25.50 -20.17
N LYS A 392 4.18 25.67 -19.86
CA LYS A 392 5.18 26.02 -20.89
C LYS A 392 5.21 25.02 -22.04
N ASN A 393 5.10 23.74 -21.73
CA ASN A 393 5.23 22.67 -22.70
C ASN A 393 3.95 22.45 -23.53
N ASN A 394 2.79 22.96 -23.09
CA ASN A 394 1.48 22.63 -23.69
C ASN A 394 0.55 23.84 -23.89
N ALA A 395 0.97 25.07 -23.57
CA ALA A 395 0.13 26.24 -23.76
C ALA A 395 -0.24 26.42 -25.24
N PRO A 396 -1.45 26.94 -25.53
CA PRO A 396 -1.84 27.26 -26.90
C PRO A 396 -0.81 28.15 -27.62
N ALA A 397 -0.69 28.00 -28.94
CA ALA A 397 0.28 28.75 -29.73
C ALA A 397 0.18 30.27 -29.49
N GLY A 398 1.32 30.95 -29.42
CA GLY A 398 1.38 32.40 -29.18
C GLY A 398 1.03 32.86 -27.76
N THR A 399 0.87 31.94 -26.79
CA THR A 399 0.63 32.32 -25.39
C THR A 399 1.89 32.92 -24.75
N GLU A 400 1.77 34.10 -24.15
CA GLU A 400 2.80 34.71 -23.31
C GLU A 400 2.57 34.33 -21.84
N LEU A 401 3.51 33.62 -21.22
CA LEU A 401 3.43 33.21 -19.81
C LEU A 401 4.32 34.06 -18.92
N SER A 402 3.75 34.63 -17.85
CA SER A 402 4.49 35.26 -16.75
C SER A 402 4.24 34.52 -15.44
N PHE A 403 5.14 34.65 -14.46
CA PHE A 403 5.02 33.97 -13.17
C PHE A 403 5.33 34.91 -12.00
N ALA A 404 4.55 34.80 -10.94
CA ALA A 404 4.86 35.33 -9.63
C ALA A 404 4.51 34.31 -8.53
N VAL A 405 5.31 34.21 -7.48
CA VAL A 405 5.03 33.28 -6.37
C VAL A 405 3.78 33.68 -5.59
N GLY A 406 3.54 34.99 -5.43
CA GLY A 406 2.50 35.51 -4.53
C GLY A 406 2.91 35.32 -3.07
N CYS A 407 2.57 34.18 -2.48
CA CYS A 407 2.87 33.85 -1.09
C CYS A 407 3.56 32.48 -0.97
N TYR A 408 4.29 32.26 0.13
CA TYR A 408 4.83 30.93 0.47
C TYR A 408 3.85 30.16 1.36
N CYS A 409 3.75 28.84 1.17
CA CYS A 409 2.87 27.96 1.94
C CYS A 409 3.59 26.72 2.50
N THR A 410 4.92 26.78 2.65
CA THR A 410 5.71 25.67 3.18
C THR A 410 5.46 25.49 4.67
N ARG A 411 5.12 24.26 5.10
CA ARG A 411 4.90 23.92 6.51
C ARG A 411 6.17 23.99 7.36
N SER A 412 7.33 23.70 6.75
CA SER A 412 8.64 23.76 7.40
C SER A 412 9.58 24.57 6.51
N VAL A 413 10.37 25.46 7.11
CA VAL A 413 11.41 26.22 6.40
C VAL A 413 12.63 25.33 6.22
N THR A 414 12.96 24.94 4.99
CA THR A 414 14.17 24.18 4.69
C THR A 414 15.08 24.98 3.76
N GLY A 415 16.12 25.59 4.33
CA GLY A 415 17.18 26.34 3.65
C GLY A 415 18.01 27.14 4.68
N PRO A 416 19.31 27.44 4.43
CA PRO A 416 20.07 28.30 5.33
C PRO A 416 19.40 29.67 5.35
N MET A 417 19.01 30.14 6.54
CA MET A 417 18.54 31.50 6.71
C MET A 417 19.64 32.46 6.25
N CYS A 418 19.46 33.10 5.10
CA CYS A 418 19.98 34.43 4.94
C CYS A 418 19.17 35.29 5.91
N TYR A 419 19.73 35.54 7.10
CA TYR A 419 19.25 36.58 8.00
C TYR A 419 19.27 37.89 7.20
N ILE A 420 18.15 38.25 6.57
CA ILE A 420 17.89 39.64 6.27
C ILE A 420 17.59 40.24 7.64
N GLY A 421 18.62 40.87 8.21
CA GLY A 421 18.51 41.56 9.49
C GLY A 421 17.28 42.44 9.49
N LEU A 422 16.40 42.23 10.46
CA LEU A 422 15.55 43.29 10.95
C LEU A 422 16.49 44.39 11.45
N ILE A 423 16.81 45.34 10.57
CA ILE A 423 17.23 46.66 10.99
C ILE A 423 15.95 47.31 11.52
N THR A 424 15.76 47.21 12.82
CA THR A 424 14.82 48.05 13.56
C THR A 424 15.32 49.49 13.42
N LEU A 425 14.76 50.25 12.48
CA LEU A 425 14.83 51.70 12.49
C LEU A 425 13.92 52.20 13.61
N THR A 426 14.49 52.37 14.81
CA THR A 426 13.95 53.28 15.82
C THR A 426 14.14 54.71 15.33
N LEU A 427 13.03 55.44 15.18
CA LEU A 427 13.00 56.90 15.34
C LEU A 427 13.12 57.26 16.81
#